data_AF-A0A1B6IDZ9-F1
#
_entry.id   AF-A0A1B6IDZ9-F1
#
_cell.length_a   1.000
_cell.length_b   1.000
_cell.length_c   1.000
_cell.angle_alpha   90.00
_cell.angle_beta   90.00
_cell.angle_gamma   90.00
#
_symmetry.space_group_name_H-M   'P 1'
#
loop_
_entity.id
_entity.type
_entity.pdbx_description
1 polymer ?
#
loop_
_entity_poly.entity_id
_entity_poly.type
_entity_poly.pdbx_seq_one_letter_code
_entity_poly.pdbx_strand_id
1 'polypeptide(L)'
;MFLSFAAITLIAILSTSTNVNGSGVFHLYNVTESDLQQSRDIQKQRQNQDGCYVGGRYLKYGDQWTQRGICGIFSCHEKHFRILATPCPYLRYQEGSGCTIVEEDFTKDFPDCCPKMVCPNEKEVQQQERKRTDWSF
;
A
#
# COMPACT_ATOMS: atom_id res chain seq x y z
N MET A 1 44.67 23.67 -53.03
CA MET A 1 44.66 25.00 -52.37
C MET A 1 43.21 25.30 -52.00
N PHE A 2 42.91 25.32 -50.69
CA PHE A 2 41.65 25.64 -49.96
C PHE A 2 40.42 24.70 -50.16
N LEU A 3 40.04 23.81 -49.22
CA LEU A 3 39.40 23.98 -47.89
C LEU A 3 38.06 24.74 -47.89
N SER A 4 36.96 24.06 -47.52
CA SER A 4 35.99 24.61 -46.57
C SER A 4 35.10 23.52 -45.97
N PHE A 5 35.16 23.39 -44.64
CA PHE A 5 34.45 22.41 -43.82
C PHE A 5 33.06 22.90 -43.44
N ALA A 6 32.14 21.94 -43.28
CA ALA A 6 30.76 22.11 -42.86
C ALA A 6 30.61 22.83 -41.51
N ALA A 7 29.78 23.86 -41.46
CA ALA A 7 29.35 24.50 -40.22
C ALA A 7 28.09 23.79 -39.70
N ILE A 8 28.24 23.00 -38.63
CA ILE A 8 27.14 22.46 -37.84
C ILE A 8 26.79 23.50 -36.77
N THR A 9 25.63 24.13 -36.90
CA THR A 9 25.09 25.09 -35.92
C THR A 9 24.57 24.34 -34.69
N LEU A 10 25.34 24.40 -33.60
CA LEU A 10 24.90 24.01 -32.25
C LEU A 10 23.91 25.05 -31.71
N ILE A 11 22.64 24.67 -31.60
CA ILE A 11 21.61 25.48 -30.93
C ILE A 11 21.74 25.24 -29.42
N ALA A 12 22.30 26.19 -28.69
CA ALA A 12 22.28 26.22 -27.24
C ALA A 12 20.89 26.68 -26.75
N ILE A 13 20.14 25.79 -26.09
CA ILE A 13 18.88 26.14 -25.45
C ILE A 13 19.21 26.85 -24.13
N LEU A 14 19.10 28.17 -24.10
CA LEU A 14 19.17 28.98 -22.89
C LEU A 14 17.85 28.85 -22.12
N SER A 15 17.81 28.01 -21.08
CA SER A 15 16.76 28.08 -20.06
C SER A 15 17.14 29.15 -19.03
N THR A 16 16.49 30.31 -19.10
CA THR A 16 16.65 31.37 -18.10
C THR A 16 15.84 31.03 -16.85
N SER A 17 16.49 30.49 -15.82
CA SER A 17 15.99 30.55 -14.44
C SER A 17 16.60 31.76 -13.74
N THR A 18 15.77 32.70 -13.31
CA THR A 18 16.17 33.86 -12.53
C THR A 18 16.75 33.42 -11.17
N ASN A 19 17.87 34.05 -10.85
CA ASN A 19 18.82 33.69 -9.80
C ASN A 19 18.29 34.14 -8.42
N VAL A 20 18.16 33.21 -7.46
CA VAL A 20 18.08 33.55 -6.02
C VAL A 20 19.47 33.28 -5.47
N ASN A 21 20.10 34.35 -4.94
CA ASN A 21 21.46 34.38 -4.39
C ASN A 21 21.84 33.12 -3.62
N GLY A 22 22.74 32.33 -4.21
CA GLY A 22 23.51 31.28 -3.55
C GLY A 22 24.66 30.92 -4.47
N SER A 23 25.91 31.14 -4.03
CA SER A 23 27.11 30.75 -4.75
C SER A 23 27.18 29.21 -4.84
N GLY A 24 26.45 28.64 -5.78
CA GLY A 24 26.55 27.24 -6.17
C GLY A 24 27.71 27.07 -7.13
N VAL A 25 28.74 26.34 -6.71
CA VAL A 25 29.75 25.80 -7.62
C VAL A 25 29.05 24.74 -8.47
N PHE A 26 28.75 25.08 -9.72
CA PHE A 26 28.22 24.11 -10.69
C PHE A 26 29.38 23.25 -11.19
N HIS A 27 29.53 22.06 -10.62
CA HIS A 27 30.42 21.04 -11.17
C HIS A 27 29.83 20.54 -12.50
N LEU A 28 30.38 21.03 -13.61
CA LEU A 28 30.12 20.49 -14.94
C LEU A 28 30.78 19.11 -15.02
N TYR A 29 29.99 18.06 -14.89
CA TYR A 29 30.44 16.69 -15.17
C TYR A 29 30.25 16.41 -16.66
N ASN A 30 31.28 15.84 -17.30
CA ASN A 30 31.17 15.34 -18.66
C ASN A 30 30.28 14.09 -18.64
N VAL A 31 29.06 14.23 -19.14
CA VAL A 31 28.12 13.11 -19.28
C VAL A 31 28.65 12.19 -20.37
N THR A 32 28.92 10.94 -20.00
CA THR A 32 29.36 9.90 -20.93
C THR A 32 28.16 9.16 -21.53
N GLU A 33 28.36 8.49 -22.66
CA GLU A 33 27.33 7.63 -23.27
C GLU A 33 26.89 6.50 -22.32
N SER A 34 27.80 6.03 -21.46
CA SER A 34 27.50 5.11 -20.37
C SER A 34 26.55 5.69 -19.32
N ASP A 35 26.65 6.97 -18.97
CA ASP A 35 25.74 7.62 -18.02
C ASP A 35 24.33 7.77 -18.61
N LEU A 36 24.25 8.07 -19.91
CA LEU A 36 22.98 8.11 -20.64
C LEU A 36 22.35 6.72 -20.77
N GLN A 37 23.16 5.67 -20.92
CA GLN A 37 22.67 4.30 -20.94
C GLN A 37 22.18 3.88 -19.55
N GLN A 38 22.94 4.16 -18.50
CA GLN A 38 22.54 3.89 -17.11
C GLN A 38 21.24 4.62 -16.74
N SER A 39 21.06 5.88 -17.16
CA SER A 39 19.81 6.60 -16.92
C SER A 39 18.63 5.98 -17.68
N ARG A 40 18.82 5.53 -18.94
CA ARG A 40 17.80 4.78 -19.69
C ARG A 40 17.47 3.45 -19.05
N ASP A 41 18.46 2.71 -18.54
CA ASP A 41 18.23 1.43 -17.87
C ASP A 41 17.52 1.61 -16.53
N ILE A 42 17.84 2.68 -15.77
CA ILE A 42 17.11 3.07 -14.56
C ILE A 42 15.67 3.48 -14.89
N GLN A 43 15.45 4.23 -15.97
CA GLN A 43 14.10 4.61 -16.43
C GLN A 43 13.31 3.40 -16.91
N LYS A 44 13.96 2.47 -17.63
CA LYS A 44 13.37 1.21 -18.07
C LYS A 44 13.04 0.30 -16.89
N GLN A 45 13.90 0.25 -15.86
CA GLN A 45 13.58 -0.44 -14.62
C GLN A 45 12.42 0.21 -13.86
N ARG A 46 12.30 1.56 -13.85
CA ARG A 46 11.11 2.25 -13.30
C ARG A 46 9.83 1.99 -14.10
N GLN A 47 9.94 1.92 -15.43
CA GLN A 47 8.81 1.62 -16.31
C GLN A 47 8.40 0.15 -16.28
N ASN A 48 9.26 -0.74 -15.79
CA ASN A 48 9.06 -2.18 -15.72
C ASN A 48 9.00 -2.68 -14.26
N GLN A 49 8.49 -1.85 -13.34
CA GLN A 49 8.16 -2.28 -11.99
C GLN A 49 6.74 -2.82 -11.97
N ASP A 50 6.53 -4.05 -12.45
CA ASP A 50 5.21 -4.71 -12.43
C ASP A 50 4.80 -5.17 -11.02
N GLY A 51 5.08 -4.37 -9.98
CA GLY A 51 4.98 -4.83 -8.62
C GLY A 51 5.27 -3.83 -7.50
N CYS A 52 5.15 -4.31 -6.28
CA CYS A 52 5.28 -3.59 -5.03
C CYS A 52 6.34 -4.25 -4.16
N TYR A 53 7.18 -3.45 -3.51
CA TYR A 53 8.13 -3.94 -2.52
C TYR A 53 7.57 -3.79 -1.11
N VAL A 54 7.26 -4.90 -0.44
CA VAL A 54 6.58 -4.91 0.85
C VAL A 54 7.29 -5.86 1.81
N GLY A 55 7.74 -5.35 2.96
CA GLY A 55 8.34 -6.19 4.01
C GLY A 55 9.61 -6.92 3.58
N GLY A 56 10.39 -6.35 2.66
CA GLY A 56 11.64 -6.96 2.18
C GLY A 56 11.47 -7.96 1.03
N ARG A 57 10.26 -8.13 0.49
CA ARG A 57 9.99 -8.99 -0.68
C ARG A 57 9.32 -8.20 -1.80
N TYR A 58 9.55 -8.63 -3.04
CA TYR A 58 8.90 -8.12 -4.23
C TYR A 58 7.63 -8.92 -4.52
N LEU A 59 6.51 -8.24 -4.70
CA LEU A 59 5.20 -8.79 -5.05
C LEU A 59 4.79 -8.23 -6.41
N LYS A 60 4.15 -9.05 -7.26
CA LYS A 60 3.63 -8.60 -8.55
C LYS A 60 2.30 -7.86 -8.37
N TYR A 61 1.91 -7.07 -9.37
CA TYR A 61 0.55 -6.50 -9.39
C TYR A 61 -0.50 -7.60 -9.34
N GLY A 62 -1.51 -7.39 -8.48
CA GLY A 62 -2.55 -8.38 -8.18
C GLY A 62 -2.21 -9.36 -7.06
N ASP A 63 -0.94 -9.49 -6.66
CA ASP A 63 -0.57 -10.35 -5.54
C ASP A 63 -1.20 -9.85 -4.24
N GLN A 64 -1.63 -10.80 -3.41
CA GLN A 64 -2.30 -10.55 -2.14
C GLN A 64 -1.49 -11.03 -0.96
N TRP A 65 -1.55 -10.32 0.17
CA TRP A 65 -0.88 -10.72 1.40
C TRP A 65 -1.58 -10.21 2.66
N THR A 66 -1.29 -10.86 3.78
CA THR A 66 -1.67 -10.41 5.13
C THR A 66 -0.49 -9.70 5.80
N GLN A 67 -0.78 -8.78 6.72
CA GLN A 67 0.23 -8.05 7.47
C GLN A 67 -0.16 -7.99 8.95
N ARG A 68 0.74 -8.40 9.84
CA ARG A 68 0.52 -8.32 11.29
C ARG A 68 0.25 -6.88 11.74
N GLY A 69 -0.66 -6.73 12.70
CA GLY A 69 -1.08 -5.43 13.23
C GLY A 69 -2.18 -4.73 12.43
N ILE A 70 -2.60 -5.27 11.28
CA ILE A 70 -3.78 -4.79 10.56
C ILE A 70 -4.58 -5.99 10.08
N CYS A 71 -5.87 -6.05 10.43
CA CYS A 71 -6.71 -7.15 10.01
C CYS A 71 -7.28 -6.93 8.60
N GLY A 72 -6.84 -7.75 7.65
CA GLY A 72 -7.34 -7.72 6.27
C GLY A 72 -6.35 -8.25 5.26
N ILE A 73 -6.81 -8.36 4.02
CA ILE A 73 -5.99 -8.75 2.87
C ILE A 73 -5.60 -7.50 2.11
N PHE A 74 -4.31 -7.34 1.84
CA PHE A 74 -3.77 -6.29 0.98
C PHE A 74 -3.50 -6.81 -0.42
N SER A 75 -3.62 -5.94 -1.42
CA SER A 75 -3.23 -6.20 -2.80
C SER A 75 -2.26 -5.15 -3.34
N CYS A 76 -1.42 -5.58 -4.27
CA CYS A 76 -0.45 -4.72 -4.95
C CYS A 76 -1.06 -4.17 -6.24
N HIS A 77 -1.00 -2.85 -6.46
CA HIS A 77 -1.57 -2.19 -7.65
C HIS A 77 -0.61 -1.18 -8.28
N GLU A 78 -0.75 -0.96 -9.58
CA GLU A 78 0.09 -0.06 -10.39
C GLU A 78 0.26 1.35 -9.81
N LYS A 79 -0.83 1.93 -9.30
CA LYS A 79 -0.84 3.31 -8.79
C LYS A 79 -0.66 3.42 -7.28
N HIS A 80 -0.85 2.31 -6.56
CA HIS A 80 -0.83 2.27 -5.11
C HIS A 80 0.01 1.09 -4.67
N PHE A 81 1.13 1.39 -3.99
CA PHE A 81 2.05 0.38 -3.45
C PHE A 81 1.37 -0.63 -2.51
N ARG A 82 0.20 -0.27 -1.93
CA ARG A 82 -0.65 -1.14 -1.11
C ARG A 82 -2.10 -0.66 -1.15
N ILE A 83 -3.04 -1.55 -1.44
CA ILE A 83 -4.49 -1.32 -1.27
C ILE A 83 -5.04 -2.37 -0.30
N LEU A 84 -5.95 -1.99 0.59
CA LEU A 84 -6.72 -2.95 1.37
C LEU A 84 -7.79 -3.57 0.46
N ALA A 85 -7.56 -4.81 0.05
CA ALA A 85 -8.44 -5.53 -0.88
C ALA A 85 -9.67 -6.11 -0.19
N THR A 86 -9.49 -6.65 1.01
CA THR A 86 -10.59 -7.28 1.77
C THR A 86 -10.52 -6.88 3.24
N PRO A 87 -11.41 -5.97 3.70
CA PRO A 87 -11.58 -5.67 5.11
C PRO A 87 -12.39 -6.76 5.82
N CYS A 88 -12.41 -6.70 7.15
CA CYS A 88 -13.31 -7.54 7.94
C CYS A 88 -14.79 -7.20 7.70
N PRO A 89 -15.70 -8.17 7.89
CA PRO A 89 -17.13 -7.93 7.81
C PRO A 89 -17.58 -6.96 8.91
N TYR A 90 -18.45 -6.01 8.54
CA TYR A 90 -19.08 -5.12 9.51
C TYR A 90 -20.25 -5.85 10.18
N LEU A 91 -20.12 -6.12 11.48
CA LEU A 91 -21.13 -6.83 12.25
C LEU A 91 -22.05 -5.86 13.00
N ARG A 92 -23.35 -6.15 13.01
CA ARG A 92 -24.36 -5.46 13.84
C ARG A 92 -25.32 -6.49 14.40
N TYR A 93 -25.80 -6.28 15.62
CA TYR A 93 -26.85 -7.10 16.22
C TYR A 93 -27.99 -6.22 16.72
N GLN A 94 -29.18 -6.81 16.84
CA GLN A 94 -30.33 -6.15 17.43
C GLN A 94 -30.21 -6.16 18.95
N GLU A 95 -30.42 -5.02 19.59
CA GLU A 95 -30.44 -4.91 21.04
C GLU A 95 -31.53 -5.84 21.63
N GLY A 96 -31.16 -6.63 22.64
CA GLY A 96 -32.04 -7.66 23.21
C GLY A 96 -31.92 -9.06 22.60
N SER A 97 -31.12 -9.26 21.55
CA SER A 97 -30.86 -10.60 20.97
C SER A 97 -29.95 -11.50 21.82
N GLY A 98 -29.33 -10.97 22.87
CA GLY A 98 -28.34 -11.68 23.69
C GLY A 98 -27.01 -11.98 22.97
N CYS A 99 -26.89 -11.63 21.70
CA CYS A 99 -25.65 -11.78 20.95
C CYS A 99 -24.60 -10.74 21.38
N THR A 100 -23.34 -11.16 21.34
CA THR A 100 -22.19 -10.30 21.64
C THR A 100 -21.23 -10.29 20.46
N ILE A 101 -20.55 -9.17 20.23
CA ILE A 101 -19.47 -9.07 19.25
C ILE A 101 -18.16 -9.24 20.01
N VAL A 102 -17.38 -10.24 19.62
CA VAL A 102 -15.97 -10.37 20.02
C VAL A 102 -15.17 -9.47 19.08
N GLU A 103 -14.50 -8.49 19.67
CA GLU A 103 -13.67 -7.49 18.97
C GLU A 103 -12.50 -8.11 18.21
N GLU A 104 -11.89 -7.31 17.33
CA GLU A 104 -10.75 -7.70 16.50
C GLU A 104 -9.52 -8.11 17.33
N ASP A 105 -8.84 -9.17 16.87
CA ASP A 105 -7.60 -9.68 17.49
C ASP A 105 -6.42 -9.51 16.53
N PHE A 106 -5.73 -8.36 16.63
CA PHE A 106 -4.59 -8.02 15.77
C PHE A 106 -3.34 -8.89 15.99
N THR A 107 -3.36 -9.82 16.96
CA THR A 107 -2.27 -10.79 17.16
C THR A 107 -2.34 -11.95 16.16
N LYS A 108 -3.50 -12.15 15.53
CA LYS A 108 -3.75 -13.20 14.53
C LYS A 108 -3.72 -12.64 13.12
N ASP A 109 -3.59 -13.54 12.15
CA ASP A 109 -3.69 -13.21 10.73
C ASP A 109 -5.15 -13.30 10.26
N PHE A 110 -5.47 -12.64 9.14
CA PHE A 110 -6.79 -12.76 8.51
C PHE A 110 -7.03 -14.21 8.04
N PRO A 111 -8.22 -14.79 8.24
CA PRO A 111 -9.47 -14.18 8.72
C PRO A 111 -9.67 -14.23 10.24
N ASP A 112 -8.73 -14.78 11.00
CA ASP A 112 -8.91 -15.02 12.43
C ASP A 112 -8.82 -13.77 13.31
N CYS A 113 -8.20 -12.71 12.79
CA CYS A 113 -8.20 -11.40 13.45
C CYS A 113 -9.54 -10.64 13.36
N CYS A 114 -10.47 -11.07 12.50
CA CYS A 114 -11.74 -10.37 12.31
C CYS A 114 -12.69 -10.54 13.49
N PRO A 115 -13.61 -9.56 13.70
CA PRO A 115 -14.56 -9.66 14.79
C PRO A 115 -15.54 -10.81 14.53
N LYS A 116 -16.00 -11.46 15.59
CA LYS A 116 -16.89 -12.62 15.52
C LYS A 116 -18.14 -12.38 16.36
N MET A 117 -19.30 -12.69 15.80
CA MET A 117 -20.55 -12.65 16.56
C MET A 117 -20.74 -13.97 17.30
N VAL A 118 -20.95 -13.89 18.61
CA VAL A 118 -21.26 -15.03 19.46
C VAL A 118 -22.67 -14.83 20.01
N CYS A 119 -23.59 -15.65 19.55
CA CYS A 119 -24.97 -15.67 20.03
C CYS A 119 -25.17 -16.83 21.00
N PRO A 120 -25.95 -16.62 22.07
CA PRO A 120 -26.35 -17.71 22.95
C PRO A 120 -27.19 -18.70 22.15
N ASN A 121 -26.96 -19.98 22.40
CA ASN A 121 -27.73 -21.03 21.76
C ASN A 121 -29.18 -21.01 22.30
N GLU A 122 -30.16 -21.48 21.53
CA GLU A 122 -31.58 -21.52 21.96
C GLU A 122 -31.76 -22.20 23.33
N LYS A 123 -30.91 -23.19 23.65
CA LYS A 123 -30.86 -23.88 24.94
C LYS A 123 -30.34 -23.02 26.09
N GLU A 124 -29.42 -22.10 25.83
CA GLU A 124 -28.83 -21.18 26.82
C GLU A 124 -29.79 -20.03 27.14
N VAL A 125 -30.51 -19.53 26.13
CA VAL A 125 -31.56 -18.51 26.29
C VAL A 125 -32.67 -19.01 27.21
N GLN A 126 -33.20 -20.21 26.97
CA GLN A 126 -34.24 -20.83 27.81
C GLN A 126 -33.79 -21.09 29.25
N GLN A 127 -32.49 -21.24 29.49
CA GLN A 127 -31.93 -21.45 30.83
C GLN A 127 -31.72 -20.12 31.58
N GLN A 128 -31.37 -19.05 30.86
CA GLN A 128 -31.29 -17.69 31.41
C GLN A 128 -32.67 -17.15 31.79
N GLU A 129 -33.70 -17.38 30.96
CA GLU A 129 -35.08 -16.98 31.28
C GLU A 129 -35.62 -17.71 32.52
N ARG A 130 -35.41 -19.03 32.60
CA ARG A 130 -35.81 -19.83 33.78
C ARG A 130 -35.14 -19.36 35.06
N LYS A 131 -33.85 -19.02 35.00
CA LYS A 131 -33.16 -18.42 36.16
C LYS A 131 -33.74 -17.05 36.50
N ARG A 132 -34.06 -16.20 35.52
CA ARG A 132 -34.63 -14.87 35.76
C ARG A 132 -36.00 -14.94 36.48
N THR A 133 -36.83 -15.92 36.13
CA THR A 133 -38.13 -16.13 36.80
C THR A 133 -38.02 -16.71 38.19
N ASP A 134 -36.92 -17.40 38.51
CA ASP A 134 -36.67 -18.05 39.81
C ASP A 134 -36.32 -17.04 40.93
N TRP A 135 -35.81 -15.84 40.58
CA TRP A 135 -35.48 -14.76 41.52
C TRP A 135 -36.56 -13.69 41.66
N SER A 136 -37.74 -13.89 41.06
CA SER A 136 -38.88 -12.97 41.20
C SER A 136 -39.78 -13.45 42.35
N PHE A 137 -39.37 -13.16 43.59
CA PHE A 137 -40.20 -13.28 44.81
C PHE A 137 -40.57 -11.90 45.34
#